data_AF-S4RH64-F1
#
_entry.id   AF-S4RH64-F1
#
_cell.length_a   1.000
_cell.length_b   1.000
_cell.length_c   1.000
_cell.angle_alpha   90.00
_cell.angle_beta   90.00
_cell.angle_gamma   90.00
#
_symmetry.space_group_name_H-M   'P 1'
#
loop_
_entity.id
_entity.type
_entity.pdbx_description
1 polymer ?
#
loop_
_entity_poly.entity_id
_entity_poly.type
_entity_poly.pdbx_seq_one_letter_code
_entity_poly.pdbx_strand_id
1 'polypeptide(L)'
;VRVQNKHCLLDLGLECITRLHHAEVYPIIVHVCLGDKNIRKIRKLLGKLDRSDEEVLRQCRAEEKALEALPCLYARLGAGGQQSWASAEELARAVQERVADEQRRIVWIGLTDPV
;
A
#
# COMPACT_ATOMS: atom_id res chain seq x y z
N VAL A 1 8.91 25.36 -4.57
CA VAL A 1 9.81 24.67 -5.53
C VAL A 1 9.46 23.18 -5.53
N ARG A 2 8.75 22.66 -6.54
CA ARG A 2 8.57 21.20 -6.69
C ARG A 2 9.85 20.62 -7.27
N VAL A 3 10.70 20.08 -6.41
CA VAL A 3 11.97 19.48 -6.82
C VAL A 3 11.67 18.07 -7.35
N GLN A 4 11.63 17.95 -8.67
CA GLN A 4 11.64 16.72 -9.50
C GLN A 4 10.35 15.88 -9.50
N ASN A 5 10.03 15.33 -10.67
CA ASN A 5 8.96 14.35 -10.94
C ASN A 5 9.23 13.03 -10.20
N LYS A 6 9.24 13.08 -8.86
CA LYS A 6 9.67 12.02 -7.96
C LYS A 6 8.67 11.89 -6.82
N HIS A 7 8.34 10.64 -6.50
CA HIS A 7 7.54 10.30 -5.33
C HIS A 7 8.46 10.01 -4.15
N CYS A 8 8.05 10.44 -2.95
CA CYS A 8 8.70 10.00 -1.72
C CYS A 8 8.07 8.68 -1.25
N LEU A 9 8.91 7.75 -0.79
CA LEU A 9 8.45 6.57 -0.06
C LEU A 9 8.37 6.95 1.42
N LEU A 10 7.21 6.74 2.04
CA LEU A 10 6.98 7.01 3.44
C LEU A 10 7.07 5.69 4.22
N ASP A 11 8.10 5.55 5.05
CA ASP A 11 8.23 4.44 6.01
C ASP A 11 7.44 4.80 7.29
N LEU A 12 6.12 4.78 7.18
CA LEU A 12 5.17 5.18 8.23
C LEU A 12 4.06 4.13 8.35
N GLY A 13 3.57 3.90 9.57
CA GLY A 13 2.39 3.08 9.82
C GLY A 13 1.08 3.80 9.47
N LEU A 14 -0.01 3.02 9.40
CA LEU A 14 -1.35 3.51 9.05
C LEU A 14 -1.90 4.56 10.03
N GLU A 15 -1.41 4.57 11.27
CA GLU A 15 -1.74 5.56 12.29
C GLU A 15 -1.37 7.00 11.87
N CYS A 16 -0.44 7.16 10.94
CA CYS A 16 -0.04 8.48 10.44
C CYS A 16 -0.98 9.04 9.36
N ILE A 17 -1.87 8.23 8.76
CA ILE A 17 -2.72 8.65 7.63
C ILE A 17 -3.62 9.84 8.01
N THR A 18 -4.28 9.78 9.16
CA THR A 18 -5.11 10.89 9.65
C THR A 18 -4.29 12.17 9.85
N ARG A 19 -3.07 12.05 10.37
CA ARG A 19 -2.15 13.20 10.54
C ARG A 19 -1.71 13.79 9.20
N LEU A 20 -1.47 12.95 8.20
CA LEU A 20 -1.15 13.39 6.84
C LEU A 20 -2.33 14.15 6.23
N HIS A 21 -3.55 13.64 6.37
CA HIS A 21 -4.75 14.32 5.90
C HIS A 21 -4.96 15.68 6.57
N HIS A 22 -4.77 15.78 7.90
CA HIS A 22 -4.82 17.06 8.61
C HIS A 22 -3.75 18.07 8.14
N ALA A 23 -2.62 17.58 7.63
CA ALA A 23 -1.58 18.40 7.03
C ALA A 23 -1.80 18.67 5.54
N GLU A 24 -3.00 18.35 5.02
CA GLU A 24 -3.37 18.43 3.59
C GLU A 24 -2.44 17.62 2.66
N VAL A 25 -1.83 16.56 3.21
CA VAL A 25 -1.03 15.59 2.46
C VAL A 25 -1.88 14.35 2.19
N TYR A 26 -2.14 14.06 0.91
CA TYR A 26 -2.92 12.91 0.47
C TYR A 26 -1.99 11.88 -0.19
N PRO A 27 -1.50 10.89 0.58
CA PRO A 27 -0.54 9.92 0.05
C PRO A 27 -1.20 8.97 -0.96
N ILE A 28 -0.42 8.51 -1.94
CA ILE A 28 -0.80 7.37 -2.78
C ILE A 28 -0.56 6.11 -1.96
N ILE A 29 -1.65 5.43 -1.58
CA ILE A 29 -1.58 4.18 -0.80
C ILE A 29 -1.71 3.00 -1.76
N VAL A 30 -0.72 2.11 -1.76
CA VAL A 30 -0.73 0.87 -2.54
C VAL A 30 -0.65 -0.32 -1.59
N HIS A 31 -1.77 -1.03 -1.44
CA HIS A 31 -1.85 -2.25 -0.66
C HIS A 31 -1.42 -3.47 -1.51
N VAL A 32 -0.35 -4.14 -1.09
CA VAL A 32 0.12 -5.38 -1.70
C VAL A 32 -0.57 -6.57 -1.03
N CYS A 33 -1.55 -7.16 -1.70
CA CYS A 33 -2.33 -8.25 -1.13
C CYS A 33 -1.48 -9.53 -0.98
N LEU A 34 -1.38 -10.03 0.25
CA LEU A 34 -0.74 -11.30 0.57
C LEU A 34 -1.76 -12.38 0.94
N GLY A 35 -1.48 -13.61 0.53
CA GLY A 35 -2.29 -14.78 0.79
C GLY A 35 -1.45 -16.06 0.72
N ASP A 36 -2.08 -17.21 0.96
CA ASP A 36 -1.39 -18.51 1.04
C ASP A 36 -0.56 -18.84 -0.20
N LYS A 37 -0.97 -18.32 -1.36
CA LYS A 37 -0.31 -18.56 -2.66
C LYS A 37 0.99 -17.76 -2.85
N ASN A 38 1.15 -16.59 -2.23
CA ASN A 38 2.30 -15.70 -2.46
C ASN A 38 3.14 -15.42 -1.22
N ILE A 39 2.69 -15.81 -0.02
CA ILE A 39 3.47 -15.57 1.19
C ILE A 39 4.87 -16.22 1.14
N ARG A 40 4.95 -17.44 0.62
CA ARG A 40 6.25 -18.12 0.44
C ARG A 40 7.15 -17.38 -0.56
N LYS A 41 6.57 -16.72 -1.57
CA LYS A 41 7.33 -15.93 -2.55
C LYS A 41 7.87 -14.67 -1.88
N ILE A 42 7.03 -13.92 -1.16
CA ILE A 42 7.49 -12.68 -0.53
C ILE A 42 8.51 -12.96 0.57
N ARG A 43 8.38 -14.06 1.32
CA ARG A 43 9.39 -14.50 2.28
C ARG A 43 10.74 -14.80 1.60
N LYS A 44 10.75 -15.42 0.41
CA LYS A 44 12.00 -15.62 -0.34
C LYS A 44 12.65 -14.29 -0.75
N LEU A 45 11.86 -13.26 -1.04
CA LEU A 45 12.36 -11.93 -1.40
C LEU A 45 12.85 -11.12 -0.20
N LEU A 46 12.13 -11.20 0.93
CA LEU A 46 12.44 -10.45 2.17
C LEU A 46 13.48 -11.16 3.07
N GLY A 47 13.83 -12.41 2.77
CA GLY A 47 14.73 -13.22 3.58
C GLY A 47 14.02 -13.96 4.73
N LYS A 48 14.80 -14.56 5.64
CA LYS A 48 14.24 -15.27 6.80
C LYS A 48 13.58 -14.27 7.74
N LEU A 49 12.25 -14.33 7.81
CA LEU A 49 11.46 -13.73 8.88
C LEU A 49 11.35 -14.76 10.02
N ASP A 50 11.58 -14.34 11.26
CA ASP A 50 11.44 -15.18 12.47
C ASP A 50 9.97 -15.55 12.80
N ARG A 51 9.04 -15.26 11.90
CA ARG A 51 7.58 -15.41 12.06
C ARG A 51 7.03 -16.51 11.16
N SER A 52 5.99 -17.21 11.59
CA SER A 52 5.34 -18.23 10.76
C SER A 52 4.56 -17.61 9.59
N ASP A 53 4.24 -18.41 8.56
CA ASP A 53 3.42 -17.91 7.43
C ASP A 53 2.03 -17.47 7.93
N GLU A 54 1.45 -18.21 8.87
CA GLU A 54 0.15 -17.89 9.46
C GLU A 54 0.17 -16.56 10.22
N GLU A 55 1.23 -16.30 10.99
CA GLU A 55 1.38 -15.05 11.74
C GLU A 55 1.47 -13.83 10.83
N VAL A 56 2.23 -13.95 9.75
CA VAL A 56 2.37 -12.89 8.75
C VAL A 56 1.03 -12.65 8.05
N LEU A 57 0.33 -13.69 7.61
CA LEU A 57 -0.99 -13.54 7.00
C LEU A 57 -2.03 -12.92 7.95
N ARG A 58 -1.98 -13.30 9.24
CA ARG A 58 -2.84 -12.71 10.25
C ARG A 58 -2.57 -11.21 10.38
N GLN A 59 -1.30 -10.80 10.37
CA GLN A 59 -0.91 -9.40 10.41
C GLN A 59 -1.38 -8.65 9.16
N CYS A 60 -1.17 -9.20 7.96
CA CYS A 60 -1.63 -8.59 6.71
C CYS A 60 -3.14 -8.38 6.70
N ARG A 61 -3.94 -9.36 7.15
CA ARG A 61 -5.40 -9.22 7.27
C ARG A 61 -5.80 -8.14 8.29
N ALA A 62 -5.06 -8.01 9.38
CA ALA A 62 -5.32 -6.98 10.39
C ALA A 62 -5.01 -5.58 9.85
N GLU A 63 -3.89 -5.41 9.15
CA GLU A 63 -3.53 -4.15 8.48
C GLU A 63 -4.50 -3.78 7.37
N GLU A 64 -4.95 -4.75 6.58
CA GLU A 64 -5.98 -4.53 5.57
C GLU A 64 -7.29 -4.01 6.19
N LYS A 65 -7.75 -4.65 7.29
CA LYS A 65 -8.95 -4.19 8.01
C LYS A 65 -8.76 -2.79 8.61
N ALA A 66 -7.56 -2.47 9.09
CA ALA A 66 -7.25 -1.13 9.58
C ALA A 66 -7.27 -0.10 8.44
N LEU A 67 -6.76 -0.45 7.27
CA LEU A 67 -6.78 0.39 6.07
C LEU A 67 -8.22 0.64 5.57
N GLU A 68 -9.09 -0.37 5.61
CA GLU A 68 -10.51 -0.25 5.28
C GLU A 68 -11.29 0.68 6.22
N ALA A 69 -10.83 0.84 7.47
CA ALA A 69 -11.45 1.73 8.45
C ALA A 69 -11.02 3.20 8.27
N LEU A 70 -9.97 3.47 7.48
CA LEU A 70 -9.49 4.84 7.24
C LEU A 70 -10.31 5.52 6.14
N PRO A 71 -10.57 6.84 6.25
CA PRO A 71 -11.27 7.62 5.23
C PRO A 71 -10.32 7.98 4.07
N CYS A 72 -9.64 6.98 3.49
CA CYS A 72 -8.69 7.16 2.40
C CYS A 72 -8.93 6.16 1.27
N LEU A 73 -8.64 6.60 0.05
CA LEU A 73 -8.58 5.69 -1.09
C LEU A 73 -7.24 4.95 -1.09
N TYR A 74 -7.27 3.68 -1.46
CA TYR A 74 -6.06 2.89 -1.67
C TYR A 74 -6.20 2.03 -2.92
N ALA A 75 -5.09 1.84 -3.62
CA ALA A 75 -4.99 0.89 -4.70
C ALA A 75 -4.63 -0.50 -4.17
N ARG A 76 -5.14 -1.55 -4.82
CA ARG A 76 -4.83 -2.93 -4.48
C ARG A 76 -4.00 -3.58 -5.58
N LEU A 77 -2.90 -4.22 -5.21
CA LEU A 77 -2.09 -5.07 -6.07
C LEU A 77 -2.33 -6.53 -5.72
N GLY A 78 -2.69 -7.35 -6.72
CA GLY A 78 -3.00 -8.77 -6.53
C GLY A 78 -4.47 -9.08 -6.22
N ALA A 79 -5.40 -8.15 -6.51
CA ALA A 79 -6.84 -8.44 -6.45
C ALA A 79 -7.28 -9.34 -7.63
N GLY A 80 -8.19 -10.29 -7.38
CA GLY A 80 -8.83 -11.11 -8.43
C GLY A 80 -8.27 -12.52 -8.66
N GLY A 81 -7.47 -13.07 -7.73
CA GLY A 81 -7.04 -14.48 -7.78
C GLY A 81 -5.91 -14.80 -8.77
N GLN A 82 -5.47 -13.84 -9.59
CA GLN A 82 -4.32 -13.94 -10.49
C GLN A 82 -3.17 -13.09 -9.94
N GLN A 83 -2.05 -13.72 -9.63
CA GLN A 83 -0.82 -13.01 -9.23
C GLN A 83 -0.17 -12.38 -10.47
N SER A 84 0.14 -11.08 -10.41
CA SER A 84 0.79 -10.36 -11.50
C SER A 84 2.32 -10.30 -11.41
N TRP A 85 2.92 -10.89 -10.36
CA TRP A 85 4.37 -10.82 -10.11
C TRP A 85 4.94 -12.14 -9.57
N ALA A 86 6.17 -12.45 -9.99
CA ALA A 86 6.95 -13.64 -9.67
C ALA A 86 8.34 -13.31 -9.11
N SER A 87 8.81 -12.06 -9.21
CA SER A 87 10.08 -11.58 -8.65
C SER A 87 9.93 -10.23 -7.94
N ALA A 88 10.98 -9.79 -7.24
CA ALA A 88 11.01 -8.45 -6.62
C ALA A 88 10.93 -7.34 -7.68
N GLU A 89 11.57 -7.54 -8.83
CA GLU A 89 11.58 -6.59 -9.95
C GLU A 89 10.19 -6.45 -10.57
N GLU A 90 9.46 -7.56 -10.73
CA GLU A 90 8.09 -7.53 -11.23
C GLU A 90 7.13 -6.89 -10.23
N LEU A 91 7.30 -7.16 -8.93
CA LEU A 91 6.54 -6.48 -7.88
C LEU A 91 6.82 -4.98 -7.88
N ALA A 92 8.10 -4.58 -7.95
CA ALA A 92 8.50 -3.18 -8.00
C ALA A 92 7.91 -2.47 -9.22
N ARG A 93 7.93 -3.12 -10.40
CA ARG A 93 7.29 -2.60 -11.62
C ARG A 93 5.78 -2.43 -11.43
N ALA A 94 5.09 -3.44 -10.91
CA ALA A 94 3.65 -3.38 -10.67
C ALA A 94 3.27 -2.25 -9.68
N VAL A 95 4.10 -2.01 -8.65
CA VAL A 95 3.94 -0.87 -7.74
C VAL A 95 4.16 0.45 -8.47
N GLN A 96 5.22 0.57 -9.27
CA GLN A 96 5.49 1.80 -10.04
C GLN A 96 4.38 2.13 -11.03
N GLU A 97 3.88 1.14 -11.76
CA GLU A 97 2.73 1.29 -12.67
C GLU A 97 1.50 1.76 -11.90
N ARG A 98 1.21 1.14 -10.75
CA ARG A 98 0.07 1.57 -9.94
C ARG A 98 0.22 2.99 -9.41
N VAL A 99 1.41 3.38 -8.95
CA VAL A 99 1.67 4.75 -8.50
C VAL A 99 1.46 5.74 -9.65
N ALA A 100 1.91 5.40 -10.86
CA ALA A 100 1.70 6.25 -12.03
C ALA A 100 0.22 6.41 -12.39
N ASP A 101 -0.58 5.35 -12.26
CA ASP A 101 -2.03 5.40 -12.49
C ASP A 101 -2.74 6.25 -11.43
N GLU A 102 -2.42 6.02 -10.14
CA GLU A 102 -3.00 6.75 -9.03
C GLU A 102 -2.62 8.24 -9.03
N GLN A 103 -1.40 8.58 -9.45
CA GLN A 103 -0.94 9.98 -9.58
C GLN A 103 -1.75 10.77 -10.62
N ARG A 104 -2.32 10.11 -11.64
CA ARG A 104 -3.17 10.74 -12.65
C ARG A 104 -4.64 10.79 -12.25
N ARG A 105 -5.00 10.12 -11.16
CA ARG A 105 -6.40 10.00 -10.71
C ARG A 105 -6.84 11.30 -10.03
N ILE A 106 -8.02 11.77 -10.38
CA ILE A 106 -8.66 12.88 -9.66
C ILE A 106 -9.20 12.33 -8.35
N VAL A 107 -8.78 12.93 -7.24
CA VAL A 107 -9.28 12.61 -5.91
C VAL A 107 -10.15 13.77 -5.44
N TRP A 108 -11.41 13.46 -5.12
CA TRP A 108 -12.31 14.42 -4.49
C TRP A 108 -12.04 14.39 -3.00
N ILE A 109 -11.52 15.50 -2.48
CA ILE A 109 -11.37 15.69 -1.04
C ILE A 109 -12.71 16.22 -0.54
N GLY A 110 -13.36 15.46 0.34
CA GLY A 110 -14.55 15.97 1.03
C GLY A 110 -14.15 17.16 1.89
N LEU A 111 -14.90 18.26 1.80
CA LEU A 111 -14.78 19.35 2.76
C LEU A 111 -15.18 18.79 4.13
N THR A 112 -14.20 18.36 4.93
CA THR A 112 -14.47 18.15 6.35
C THR A 112 -14.61 19.53 6.96
N ASP A 113 -15.79 19.82 7.52
CA ASP A 113 -16.03 21.07 8.22
C ASP A 113 -14.89 21.36 9.21
N PRO A 114 -14.40 22.60 9.29
CA PRO A 114 -13.43 22.96 10.31
C PRO A 114 -14.05 22.69 11.69
N VAL A 115 -13.36 21.89 12.50
CA VAL A 115 -13.70 21.64 13.92
C VAL A 115 -13.54 22.92 14.72
#